data_AF-C4PBH8-F1
#
_entry.id   AF-C4PBH8-F1
#
_cell.length_a   1.000
_cell.length_b   1.000
_cell.length_c   1.000
_cell.angle_alpha   90.00
_cell.angle_beta   90.00
_cell.angle_gamma   90.00
#
_symmetry.space_group_name_H-M   'P 1'
#
loop_
_entity.id
_entity.type
_entity.pdbx_description
1 polymer ?
#
loop_
_entity_poly.entity_id
_entity_poly.type
_entity_poly.pdbx_seq_one_letter_code
_entity_poly.pdbx_strand_id
1 'polypeptide(L)' 'AILYFLEKGAQPTGTVQDILKKAEVFKELHPNQPKFN' A
#
# COMPACT_ATOMS: atom_id res chain seq x y z
N ALA A 1 10.16 3.40 5.67
CA ALA A 1 10.59 4.09 4.43
C ALA A 1 9.55 3.94 3.33
N ILE A 2 9.30 2.74 2.79
CA ILE A 2 8.39 2.53 1.64
C ILE A 2 6.94 2.93 1.95
N LEU A 3 6.35 2.43 3.04
CA LEU A 3 4.98 2.79 3.47
C LEU A 3 4.77 4.30 3.57
N TYR A 4 5.70 5.02 4.22
CA TYR A 4 5.64 6.48 4.32
C TYR A 4 5.54 7.17 2.95
N PHE A 5 6.32 6.75 1.95
CA PHE A 5 6.22 7.33 0.61
C PHE A 5 4.90 6.99 -0.08
N LEU A 6 4.41 5.76 0.08
CA LEU A 6 3.11 5.33 -0.45
C LEU A 6 1.95 6.13 0.19
N GLU A 7 1.99 6.35 1.51
CA GLU A 7 1.03 7.20 2.24
C GLU A 7 1.09 8.66 1.79
N LYS A 8 2.26 9.14 1.35
CA LYS A 8 2.44 10.48 0.76
C LYS A 8 2.11 10.54 -0.73
N GLY A 9 1.61 9.44 -1.32
CA GLY A 9 1.13 9.41 -2.70
C GLY A 9 2.16 9.00 -3.75
N ALA A 10 3.33 8.50 -3.34
CA ALA A 10 4.30 7.97 -4.30
C ALA A 10 3.69 6.80 -5.08
N GLN A 11 3.76 6.89 -6.41
CA GLN A 11 3.32 5.82 -7.29
C GLN A 11 4.50 4.92 -7.67
N PRO A 12 4.48 3.63 -7.32
CA PRO A 12 5.51 2.70 -7.78
C PRO A 12 5.37 2.43 -9.28
N THR A 13 6.50 2.19 -9.95
CA THR A 13 6.54 1.73 -11.35
C THR A 13 6.28 0.22 -11.43
N GLY A 14 6.04 -0.31 -12.64
CA GLY A 14 5.52 -1.68 -12.85
C GLY A 14 6.16 -2.77 -11.98
N THR A 15 7.47 -2.97 -12.08
CA THR A 15 8.17 -4.02 -11.31
C THR A 15 8.06 -3.81 -9.80
N VAL A 16 8.16 -2.56 -9.33
CA VAL A 16 8.04 -2.24 -7.90
C VAL A 16 6.61 -2.49 -7.43
N GLN A 17 5.61 -2.12 -8.24
CA GLN A 17 4.20 -2.37 -7.94
C GLN A 17 3.91 -3.88 -7.82
N ASP A 18 4.47 -4.70 -8.70
CA ASP A 18 4.29 -6.16 -8.67
C ASP A 18 4.93 -6.79 -7.44
N ILE A 19 6.11 -6.31 -7.03
CA ILE A 19 6.76 -6.73 -5.78
C ILE A 19 5.88 -6.38 -4.58
N LEU A 20 5.37 -5.15 -4.51
CA LEU A 20 4.52 -4.70 -3.40
C LEU A 20 3.20 -5.48 -3.31
N LYS A 21 2.62 -5.84 -4.46
CA LYS A 21 1.44 -6.73 -4.51
C LYS A 21 1.74 -8.12 -3.97
N LYS A 22 2.85 -8.73 -4.40
CA LYS A 22 3.27 -10.07 -3.93
C LYS A 22 3.61 -10.10 -2.45
N ALA A 23 4.17 -9.01 -1.93
CA ALA A 23 4.48 -8.84 -0.52
C ALA A 23 3.28 -8.39 0.33
N GLU A 24 2.09 -8.24 -0.27
CA GLU A 24 0.84 -7.85 0.38
C GLU A 24 0.88 -6.51 1.17
N VAL A 25 1.83 -5.63 0.84
CA VAL A 25 2.09 -4.35 1.55
C VAL A 25 0.86 -3.43 1.56
N PHE A 26 -0.01 -3.52 0.54
CA PHE A 26 -1.23 -2.71 0.47
C PHE A 26 -2.27 -3.06 1.55
N LYS A 27 -2.22 -4.25 2.16
CA LYS A 27 -3.12 -4.60 3.28
C LYS A 27 -2.80 -3.80 4.54
N GLU A 28 -1.52 -3.44 4.74
CA GLU A 28 -1.09 -2.62 5.87
C GLU A 28 -1.52 -1.15 5.74
N LEU A 29 -1.77 -0.68 4.50
CA LEU A 29 -2.26 0.68 4.22
C LEU A 29 -3.75 0.87 4.51
N HIS A 30 -4.52 -0.21 4.63
CA HIS A 30 -5.95 -0.18 4.96
C HIS A 30 -6.18 -0.90 6.31
N PRO A 31 -5.66 -0.37 7.44
CA PRO A 31 -5.85 -1.01 8.73
C PRO A 31 -7.31 -0.83 9.14
N ASN A 32 -8.15 -1.84 8.90
CA ASN A 32 -9.56 -1.89 9.26
C ASN A 32 -10.33 -0.61 8.91
N GLN A 33 -10.93 -0.56 7.71
CA GLN A 33 -12.03 0.37 7.49
C GLN A 33 -13.11 0.08 8.56
N PRO A 34 -13.49 1.04 9.43
CA PRO A 34 -14.67 0.85 10.24
C PRO A 34 -15.83 0.66 9.27
N LYS A 35 -16.59 -0.43 9.44
CA LYS A 35 -17.88 -0.59 8.76
C LYS A 35 -18.71 0.62 9.18
N PHE A 36 -18.89 1.58 8.28
CA PHE A 36 -19.94 2.57 8.44
C PHE A 36 -21.25 1.79 8.31
N ASN A 37 -21.90 1.57 9.45
CA ASN A 37 -23.24 1.00 9.56
C ASN A 37 -24.28 2.02 9.11
#